data_AF-A0A4R6TA83-F1
#
_entry.id   AF-A0A4R6TA83-F1
#
_cell.length_a   1.000
_cell.length_b   1.000
_cell.length_c   1.000
_cell.angle_alpha   90.00
_cell.angle_beta   90.00
_cell.angle_gamma   90.00
#
_symmetry.space_group_name_H-M   'P 1'
#
loop_
_entity.id
_entity.type
_entity.pdbx_description
1 polymer ?
#
loop_
_entity_poly.entity_id
_entity_poly.type
_entity_poly.pdbx_seq_one_letter_code
_entity_poly.pdbx_strand_id
1 'polypeptide(L)'
;MRQLTLNELENKFKNYISDVEYCEFSEVSNKLTQLIYLLKHQDISNRILERIENDYSEIKTKLPSDFNNIKSSEKRIIIQSLLTPDIQGAFAYFTILTKFNQEKKSTPHYIELSRYWYDKGRDFHEYQRTFNNYFLTPFKDLFLWYIYESNIVSDCDYFSHESRDKIEEQLLELKEMLIKQNYGQQVIFDEIDELKELTNRVNKKNWFEIIKGKFIDLALSEIISIEIAKTIIKTLTGSETNLLK
;
A
#
# COMPACT_ATOMS: atom_id res chain seq x y z
N MET A 1 -11.85 12.67 -6.22
CA MET A 1 -10.85 12.00 -7.08
C MET A 1 -11.33 10.57 -7.31
N ARG A 2 -11.26 10.01 -8.52
CA ARG A 2 -11.61 8.59 -8.75
C ARG A 2 -10.61 7.71 -8.00
N GLN A 3 -11.06 6.61 -7.40
CA GLN A 3 -10.19 5.58 -6.84
C GLN A 3 -9.41 4.88 -7.97
N LEU A 4 -8.12 4.66 -7.73
CA LEU A 4 -7.20 4.00 -8.65
C LEU A 4 -7.11 2.52 -8.31
N THR A 5 -6.90 1.69 -9.33
CA THR A 5 -6.50 0.29 -9.12
C THR A 5 -5.07 0.23 -8.57
N LEU A 6 -4.65 -0.93 -8.02
CA LEU A 6 -3.28 -1.11 -7.54
C LEU A 6 -2.23 -0.75 -8.61
N ASN A 7 -2.42 -1.24 -9.84
CA ASN A 7 -1.52 -0.98 -10.97
C ASN A 7 -1.49 0.50 -11.37
N GLU A 8 -2.64 1.17 -11.39
CA GLU A 8 -2.72 2.60 -11.70
C GLU A 8 -2.07 3.45 -10.61
N LEU A 9 -2.29 3.09 -9.34
CA LEU A 9 -1.69 3.74 -8.18
C LEU A 9 -0.17 3.62 -8.22
N GLU A 10 0.35 2.42 -8.45
CA GLU A 10 1.79 2.17 -8.55
C GLU A 10 2.45 3.04 -9.64
N ASN A 11 1.85 3.07 -10.84
CA ASN A 11 2.35 3.88 -11.95
C ASN A 11 2.33 5.38 -11.61
N LYS A 12 1.21 5.88 -11.05
CA LYS A 12 1.14 7.28 -10.63
C LYS A 12 2.14 7.59 -9.53
N PHE A 13 2.28 6.71 -8.54
CA PHE A 13 3.25 6.88 -7.46
C PHE A 13 4.67 7.02 -8.00
N LYS A 14 5.10 6.09 -8.87
CA LYS A 14 6.42 6.13 -9.51
C LYS A 14 6.65 7.43 -10.29
N ASN A 15 5.64 7.89 -11.05
CA ASN A 15 5.71 9.16 -11.76
C ASN A 15 5.86 10.36 -10.81
N TYR A 16 5.07 10.42 -9.74
CA TYR A 16 5.19 11.49 -8.74
C TYR A 16 6.53 11.47 -8.02
N ILE A 17 7.08 10.29 -7.71
CA ILE A 17 8.42 10.19 -7.12
C ILE A 17 9.46 10.74 -8.10
N SER A 18 9.40 10.35 -9.37
CA SER A 18 10.32 10.85 -10.41
C SER A 18 10.21 12.38 -10.56
N ASP A 19 8.98 12.92 -10.56
CA ASP A 19 8.74 14.36 -10.56
C ASP A 19 9.41 15.06 -9.38
N VAL A 20 9.29 14.52 -8.16
CA VAL A 20 9.95 15.09 -6.97
C VAL A 20 11.47 14.98 -7.07
N GLU A 21 11.98 13.85 -7.55
CA GLU A 21 13.40 13.54 -7.61
C GLU A 21 14.16 14.49 -8.56
N TYR A 22 13.57 14.76 -9.73
CA TYR A 22 14.24 15.48 -10.83
C TYR A 22 13.74 16.91 -11.07
N CYS A 23 12.75 17.40 -10.32
CA CYS A 23 12.35 18.81 -10.42
C CYS A 23 13.41 19.76 -9.84
N GLU A 24 13.28 21.04 -10.18
CA GLU A 24 14.04 22.10 -9.52
C GLU A 24 13.73 22.14 -8.02
N PHE A 25 14.74 22.49 -7.20
CA PHE A 25 14.59 22.50 -5.74
C PHE A 25 13.42 23.38 -5.27
N SER A 26 13.05 24.41 -6.06
CA SER A 26 11.93 25.28 -5.73
C SER A 26 10.57 24.61 -5.85
N GLU A 27 10.45 23.56 -6.66
CA GLU A 27 9.21 22.83 -6.92
C GLU A 27 9.05 21.57 -6.06
N VAL A 28 10.11 21.11 -5.41
CA VAL A 28 10.09 19.92 -4.53
C VAL A 28 8.96 20.02 -3.51
N SER A 29 8.76 21.20 -2.91
CA SER A 29 7.71 21.43 -1.92
C SER A 29 6.31 21.21 -2.50
N ASN A 30 6.05 21.74 -3.68
CA ASN A 30 4.77 21.59 -4.37
C ASN A 30 4.53 20.13 -4.79
N LYS A 31 5.51 19.52 -5.46
CA LYS A 31 5.44 18.16 -5.99
C LYS A 31 5.27 17.12 -4.88
N LEU A 32 6.03 17.24 -3.79
CA LEU A 32 5.92 16.32 -2.68
C LEU A 32 4.59 16.48 -1.93
N THR A 33 4.11 17.72 -1.80
CA THR A 33 2.76 17.97 -1.24
C THR A 33 1.67 17.32 -2.09
N GLN A 34 1.77 17.41 -3.42
CA GLN A 34 0.84 16.74 -4.34
C GLN A 34 0.90 15.21 -4.22
N LEU A 35 2.11 14.64 -4.10
CA LEU A 35 2.30 13.22 -3.86
C LEU A 35 1.63 12.77 -2.56
N ILE A 36 1.89 13.44 -1.43
CA ILE A 36 1.28 13.07 -0.14
C ILE A 36 -0.24 13.24 -0.20
N TYR A 37 -0.73 14.29 -0.87
CA TYR A 37 -2.18 14.46 -1.07
C TYR A 37 -2.79 13.30 -1.87
N LEU A 38 -2.17 12.89 -2.99
CA LEU A 38 -2.60 11.70 -3.74
C LEU A 38 -2.70 10.48 -2.80
N LEU A 39 -1.63 10.20 -2.07
CA LEU A 39 -1.56 8.99 -1.25
C LEU A 39 -2.60 8.95 -0.13
N LYS A 40 -2.92 10.10 0.48
CA LYS A 40 -3.93 10.17 1.54
C LYS A 40 -5.38 10.10 1.02
N HIS A 41 -5.61 10.31 -0.28
CA HIS A 41 -6.94 10.37 -0.88
C HIS A 41 -7.24 9.18 -1.81
N GLN A 42 -6.41 8.14 -1.79
CA GLN A 42 -6.67 6.88 -2.48
C GLN A 42 -6.74 5.77 -1.43
N ASP A 43 -7.77 4.94 -1.49
CA ASP A 43 -8.07 4.00 -0.40
C ASP A 43 -6.93 2.99 -0.19
N ILE A 44 -6.38 2.47 -1.30
CA ILE A 44 -5.26 1.52 -1.29
C ILE A 44 -4.02 2.14 -0.64
N SER A 45 -3.59 3.31 -1.11
CA SER A 45 -2.38 3.94 -0.56
C SER A 45 -2.60 4.44 0.86
N ASN A 46 -3.77 4.98 1.19
CA ASN A 46 -4.04 5.42 2.55
C ASN A 46 -3.98 4.24 3.51
N ARG A 47 -4.50 3.07 3.10
CA ARG A 47 -4.37 1.84 3.89
C ARG A 47 -2.91 1.39 4.04
N ILE A 48 -2.10 1.49 2.98
CA ILE A 48 -0.65 1.22 3.06
C ILE A 48 0.02 2.17 4.06
N LEU A 49 -0.32 3.47 4.03
CA LEU A 49 0.23 4.45 4.97
C LEU A 49 -0.16 4.11 6.41
N GLU A 50 -1.40 3.71 6.66
CA GLU A 50 -1.84 3.22 7.98
C GLU A 50 -1.08 1.96 8.41
N ARG A 51 -0.80 1.03 7.49
CA ARG A 51 0.01 -0.16 7.77
C ARG A 51 1.43 0.22 8.17
N ILE A 52 2.08 1.13 7.44
CA ILE A 52 3.40 1.69 7.81
C ILE A 52 3.36 2.33 9.20
N GLU A 53 2.33 3.12 9.50
CA GLU A 53 2.17 3.74 10.83
C GLU A 53 2.07 2.71 11.96
N ASN A 54 1.37 1.61 11.73
CA ASN A 54 1.20 0.53 12.72
C ASN A 54 2.48 -0.28 12.88
N ASP A 55 3.03 -0.77 11.77
CA ASP A 55 4.19 -1.66 11.73
C ASP A 55 5.45 -0.97 12.26
N TYR A 56 5.57 0.36 12.09
CA TYR A 56 6.71 1.16 12.54
C TYR A 56 6.36 2.19 13.62
N SER A 57 5.34 1.90 14.43
CA SER A 57 4.87 2.78 15.52
C SER A 57 5.97 3.17 16.52
N GLU A 58 6.94 2.29 16.76
CA GLU A 58 8.10 2.60 17.61
C GLU A 58 8.98 3.73 17.06
N ILE A 59 9.13 3.83 15.75
CA ILE A 59 9.89 4.93 15.12
C ILE A 59 9.06 6.22 15.23
N LYS A 60 7.76 6.13 14.93
CA LYS A 60 6.82 7.26 15.00
C LYS A 60 6.82 7.91 16.39
N THR A 61 6.80 7.10 17.45
CA THR A 61 6.79 7.59 18.85
C THR A 61 8.12 8.21 19.28
N LYS A 62 9.24 7.82 18.67
CA LYS A 62 10.56 8.44 18.92
C LYS A 62 10.73 9.78 18.20
N LEU A 63 9.90 10.08 17.21
CA LEU A 63 9.96 11.34 16.47
C LEU A 63 9.10 12.42 17.15
N PRO A 64 9.63 13.64 17.33
CA PRO A 64 8.87 14.73 17.90
C PRO A 64 7.87 15.26 16.89
N SER A 65 6.80 15.87 17.40
CA SER A 65 5.85 16.64 16.60
C SER A 65 6.44 17.93 16.05
N ASP A 66 7.47 18.49 16.70
CA ASP A 66 8.24 19.64 16.23
C ASP A 66 9.74 19.37 16.31
N PHE A 67 10.40 19.52 15.17
CA PHE A 67 11.84 19.34 15.01
C PHE A 67 12.67 20.43 15.71
N ASN A 68 12.12 21.58 16.06
CA ASN A 68 12.90 22.65 16.69
C ASN A 68 13.45 22.29 18.09
N ASN A 69 12.89 21.27 18.75
CA ASN A 69 13.17 20.95 20.15
C ASN A 69 14.08 19.72 20.38
N ILE A 70 14.49 19.02 19.32
CA ILE A 70 15.32 17.81 19.46
C ILE A 70 16.78 18.19 19.73
N LYS A 71 17.42 17.49 20.67
CA LYS A 71 18.86 17.65 20.93
C LYS A 71 19.69 16.92 19.88
N SER A 72 20.86 17.45 19.55
CA SER A 72 21.79 16.81 18.58
C SER A 72 22.19 15.39 18.99
N SER A 73 22.28 15.09 20.30
CA SER A 73 22.53 13.74 20.80
C SER A 73 21.38 12.77 20.48
N GLU A 74 20.14 13.22 20.60
CA GLU A 74 18.94 12.41 20.29
C GLU A 74 18.85 12.12 18.80
N LYS A 75 19.17 13.11 17.93
CA LYS A 75 19.27 12.90 16.47
C LYS A 75 20.21 11.76 16.12
N ARG A 76 21.40 11.76 16.72
CA ARG A 76 22.41 10.73 16.47
C ARG A 76 21.92 9.35 16.88
N ILE A 77 21.27 9.24 18.04
CA ILE A 77 20.70 7.97 18.51
C ILE A 77 19.64 7.46 17.54
N ILE A 78 18.73 8.33 17.09
CA ILE A 78 17.69 7.96 16.10
C ILE A 78 18.34 7.49 14.81
N ILE A 79 19.26 8.27 14.23
CA ILE A 79 19.93 7.92 12.97
C ILE A 79 20.71 6.61 13.08
N GLN A 80 21.40 6.38 14.19
CA GLN A 80 22.13 5.13 14.44
C GLN A 80 21.19 3.92 14.58
N SER A 81 19.93 4.13 14.94
CA SER A 81 18.93 3.06 15.01
C SER A 81 18.31 2.70 13.65
N LEU A 82 18.58 3.47 12.60
CA LEU A 82 18.07 3.23 11.23
C LEU A 82 18.91 2.17 10.51
N LEU A 83 18.90 0.94 11.05
CA LEU A 83 19.82 -0.13 10.65
C LEU A 83 19.42 -0.85 9.36
N THR A 84 18.14 -0.81 9.00
CA THR A 84 17.58 -1.54 7.85
C THR A 84 16.87 -0.59 6.89
N PRO A 85 16.78 -0.93 5.59
CA PRO A 85 16.17 -0.06 4.58
C PRO A 85 14.72 0.32 4.88
N ASP A 86 13.95 -0.59 5.46
CA ASP A 86 12.55 -0.41 5.82
C ASP A 86 12.38 0.55 7.00
N ILE A 87 13.23 0.43 8.04
CA ILE A 87 13.27 1.38 9.17
C ILE A 87 13.65 2.78 8.66
N GLN A 88 14.62 2.90 7.75
CA GLN A 88 14.97 4.18 7.12
C GLN A 88 13.82 4.74 6.29
N GLY A 89 13.09 3.90 5.55
CA GLY A 89 11.92 4.29 4.78
C GLY A 89 10.76 4.78 5.65
N ALA A 90 10.52 4.14 6.78
CA ALA A 90 9.49 4.54 7.73
C ALA A 90 9.84 5.86 8.42
N PHE A 91 11.11 6.01 8.85
CA PHE A 91 11.62 7.28 9.35
C PHE A 91 11.47 8.41 8.33
N ALA A 92 11.81 8.13 7.06
CA ALA A 92 11.64 9.09 5.98
C ALA A 92 10.18 9.50 5.80
N TYR A 93 9.27 8.52 5.76
CA TYR A 93 7.83 8.77 5.68
C TYR A 93 7.33 9.67 6.81
N PHE A 94 7.62 9.32 8.07
CA PHE A 94 7.15 10.08 9.22
C PHE A 94 7.71 11.51 9.24
N THR A 95 8.97 11.69 8.89
CA THR A 95 9.58 13.03 8.85
C THR A 95 9.03 13.90 7.74
N ILE A 96 8.78 13.34 6.55
CA ILE A 96 8.07 14.00 5.45
C ILE A 96 6.66 14.37 5.90
N LEU A 97 5.94 13.47 6.59
CA LEU A 97 4.59 13.71 7.06
C LEU A 97 4.53 14.83 8.11
N THR A 98 5.47 14.85 9.06
CA THR A 98 5.60 15.95 10.03
C THR A 98 5.78 17.29 9.32
N LYS A 99 6.64 17.36 8.30
CA LYS A 99 6.77 18.58 7.46
C LYS A 99 5.49 18.88 6.69
N PHE A 100 4.84 17.88 6.09
CA PHE A 100 3.61 18.08 5.32
C PHE A 100 2.50 18.71 6.16
N ASN A 101 2.39 18.32 7.43
CA ASN A 101 1.37 18.81 8.37
C ASN A 101 1.64 20.25 8.86
N GLN A 102 2.80 20.84 8.58
CA GLN A 102 3.08 22.25 8.90
C GLN A 102 2.31 23.18 7.94
N GLU A 103 1.66 24.20 8.50
CA GLU A 103 0.86 25.16 7.72
C GLU A 103 1.72 25.98 6.75
N LYS A 104 2.87 26.47 7.22
CA LYS A 104 3.80 27.27 6.42
C LYS A 104 4.84 26.37 5.79
N LYS A 105 4.93 26.42 4.46
CA LYS A 105 5.92 25.68 3.68
C LYS A 105 6.80 26.68 2.95
N SER A 106 8.09 26.72 3.30
CA SER A 106 9.09 27.50 2.55
C SER A 106 9.52 26.74 1.29
N THR A 107 10.30 27.39 0.43
CA THR A 107 10.85 26.75 -0.77
C THR A 107 11.69 25.49 -0.45
N PRO A 108 12.65 25.51 0.50
CA PRO A 108 13.42 24.32 0.83
C PRO A 108 12.76 23.43 1.92
N HIS A 109 11.46 23.56 2.15
CA HIS A 109 10.74 23.02 3.32
C HIS A 109 11.05 21.56 3.67
N TYR A 110 11.05 20.69 2.67
CA TYR A 110 11.33 19.27 2.84
C TYR A 110 12.83 18.95 2.71
N ILE A 111 13.54 19.55 1.76
CA ILE A 111 14.96 19.26 1.54
C ILE A 111 15.85 19.72 2.71
N GLU A 112 15.39 20.67 3.53
CA GLU A 112 16.03 21.02 4.80
C GLU A 112 16.11 19.87 5.80
N LEU A 113 15.29 18.82 5.66
CA LEU A 113 15.41 17.60 6.46
C LEU A 113 16.82 16.98 6.36
N SER A 114 17.49 17.12 5.22
CA SER A 114 18.86 16.67 5.01
C SER A 114 19.85 17.36 5.93
N ARG A 115 19.79 18.69 5.99
CA ARG A 115 20.60 19.48 6.91
C ARG A 115 20.21 19.17 8.36
N TYR A 116 18.91 19.15 8.63
CA TYR A 116 18.40 19.02 9.98
C TYR A 116 18.78 17.68 10.64
N TRP A 117 18.67 16.57 9.92
CA TRP A 117 18.97 15.24 10.46
C TRP A 117 20.43 14.84 10.25
N TYR A 118 20.96 15.00 9.05
CA TYR A 118 22.27 14.43 8.70
C TYR A 118 23.41 15.45 8.71
N ASP A 119 23.13 16.73 8.93
CA ASP A 119 24.11 17.82 8.83
C ASP A 119 24.89 17.78 7.51
N LYS A 120 24.18 17.41 6.43
CA LYS A 120 24.73 17.25 5.08
C LYS A 120 24.15 18.29 4.13
N GLY A 121 25.00 18.80 3.25
CA GLY A 121 24.67 19.75 2.20
C GLY A 121 25.20 21.16 2.44
N ARG A 122 25.85 21.74 1.42
CA ARG A 122 26.35 23.12 1.44
C ARG A 122 25.45 24.11 0.71
N ASP A 123 24.64 23.60 -0.22
CA ASP A 123 23.69 24.36 -1.02
C ASP A 123 22.39 23.56 -1.23
N PHE A 124 21.40 24.19 -1.87
CA PHE A 124 20.08 23.59 -2.10
C PHE A 124 20.11 22.35 -3.00
N HIS A 125 21.04 22.26 -3.95
CA HIS A 125 21.16 21.07 -4.81
C HIS A 125 21.75 19.90 -4.01
N GLU A 126 22.72 20.15 -3.14
CA GLU A 126 23.27 19.14 -2.25
C GLU A 126 22.24 18.71 -1.19
N TYR A 127 21.41 19.63 -0.70
CA TYR A 127 20.26 19.30 0.15
C TYR A 127 19.27 18.40 -0.58
N GLN A 128 18.86 18.74 -1.81
CA GLN A 128 17.93 17.91 -2.58
C GLN A 128 18.50 16.52 -2.87
N ARG A 129 19.77 16.41 -3.26
CA ARG A 129 20.42 15.12 -3.48
C ARG A 129 20.44 14.27 -2.20
N THR A 130 20.78 14.89 -1.07
CA THR A 130 20.77 14.21 0.23
C THR A 130 19.35 13.82 0.63
N PHE A 131 18.36 14.66 0.34
CA PHE A 131 16.96 14.41 0.61
C PHE A 131 16.48 13.20 -0.19
N ASN A 132 16.83 13.15 -1.48
CA ASN A 132 16.48 12.02 -2.34
C ASN A 132 17.07 10.71 -1.80
N ASN A 133 18.35 10.72 -1.39
CA ASN A 133 19.04 9.53 -0.92
C ASN A 133 18.55 9.00 0.44
N TYR A 134 18.25 9.89 1.39
CA TYR A 134 17.92 9.49 2.77
C TYR A 134 16.42 9.53 3.08
N PHE A 135 15.62 10.21 2.25
CA PHE A 135 14.19 10.38 2.51
C PHE A 135 13.34 9.86 1.35
N LEU A 136 13.47 10.45 0.16
CA LEU A 136 12.56 10.13 -0.95
C LEU A 136 12.68 8.67 -1.40
N THR A 137 13.90 8.21 -1.70
CA THR A 137 14.15 6.85 -2.19
C THR A 137 13.81 5.79 -1.13
N PRO A 138 14.25 5.90 0.14
CA PRO A 138 13.84 4.95 1.16
C PRO A 138 12.33 4.89 1.37
N PHE A 139 11.62 6.03 1.33
CA PHE A 139 10.16 6.03 1.39
C PHE A 139 9.53 5.36 0.16
N LYS A 140 10.03 5.66 -1.04
CA LYS A 140 9.60 4.99 -2.28
C LYS A 140 9.72 3.48 -2.17
N ASP A 141 10.89 3.00 -1.76
CA ASP A 141 11.19 1.58 -1.72
C ASP A 141 10.32 0.86 -0.69
N LEU A 142 10.13 1.45 0.50
CA LEU A 142 9.20 0.92 1.50
C LEU A 142 7.76 0.87 0.97
N PHE A 143 7.27 1.97 0.38
CA PHE A 143 5.91 2.03 -0.11
C PHE A 143 5.67 1.02 -1.24
N LEU A 144 6.63 0.86 -2.17
CA LEU A 144 6.56 -0.16 -3.21
C LEU A 144 6.62 -1.57 -2.64
N TRP A 145 7.43 -1.82 -1.62
CA TRP A 145 7.44 -3.11 -0.94
C TRP A 145 6.03 -3.49 -0.44
N TYR A 146 5.26 -2.54 0.12
CA TYR A 146 3.87 -2.82 0.49
C TYR A 146 2.97 -3.16 -0.70
N ILE A 147 3.19 -2.52 -1.86
CA ILE A 147 2.46 -2.84 -3.09
C ILE A 147 2.78 -4.25 -3.60
N TYR A 148 4.05 -4.69 -3.50
CA TYR A 148 4.49 -5.94 -4.09
C TYR A 148 4.37 -7.15 -3.16
N GLU A 149 4.86 -7.03 -1.93
CA GLU A 149 5.19 -8.18 -1.07
C GLU A 149 4.45 -8.17 0.27
N SER A 150 3.79 -7.06 0.67
CA SER A 150 3.18 -7.04 2.00
C SER A 150 2.11 -8.12 2.15
N ASN A 151 2.18 -8.81 3.28
CA ASN A 151 1.15 -9.74 3.69
C ASN A 151 -0.07 -8.99 4.25
N ILE A 152 -1.23 -9.59 4.02
CA ILE A 152 -2.49 -9.14 4.60
C ILE A 152 -2.50 -9.50 6.08
N VAL A 153 -2.59 -8.47 6.93
CA VAL A 153 -2.67 -8.62 8.39
C VAL A 153 -4.06 -8.27 8.91
N SER A 154 -4.79 -7.42 8.20
CA SER A 154 -6.18 -7.04 8.48
C SER A 154 -7.07 -7.24 7.26
N ASP A 155 -8.35 -7.57 7.47
CA ASP A 155 -9.29 -7.73 6.35
C ASP A 155 -9.58 -6.41 5.60
N CYS A 156 -9.22 -5.27 6.19
CA CYS A 156 -9.25 -3.98 5.49
C CYS A 156 -8.06 -3.78 4.55
N ASP A 157 -7.06 -4.67 4.55
CA ASP A 157 -5.91 -4.59 3.66
C ASP A 157 -6.29 -4.97 2.23
N TYR A 158 -5.57 -4.37 1.29
CA TYR A 158 -5.64 -4.70 -0.13
C TYR A 158 -4.63 -5.77 -0.48
N PHE A 159 -4.87 -6.47 -1.58
CA PHE A 159 -3.95 -7.50 -2.05
C PHE A 159 -2.70 -6.86 -2.66
N SER A 160 -1.53 -7.29 -2.19
CA SER A 160 -0.26 -7.02 -2.86
C SER A 160 -0.16 -7.82 -4.17
N HIS A 161 0.78 -7.47 -5.05
CA HIS A 161 1.01 -8.24 -6.28
C HIS A 161 1.26 -9.72 -6.00
N GLU A 162 2.12 -10.06 -5.04
CA GLU A 162 2.39 -11.45 -4.67
C GLU A 162 1.13 -12.16 -4.14
N SER A 163 0.30 -11.46 -3.35
CA SER A 163 -0.97 -12.02 -2.88
C SER A 163 -1.96 -12.27 -4.02
N ARG A 164 -1.93 -11.42 -5.06
CA ARG A 164 -2.78 -11.56 -6.25
C ARG A 164 -2.35 -12.74 -7.10
N ASP A 165 -1.05 -12.93 -7.29
CA ASP A 165 -0.52 -14.08 -8.02
C ASP A 165 -0.95 -15.39 -7.35
N LYS A 166 -0.86 -15.47 -6.01
CA LYS A 166 -1.37 -16.62 -5.23
C LYS A 166 -2.87 -16.84 -5.40
N ILE A 167 -3.67 -15.78 -5.41
CA ILE A 167 -5.12 -15.89 -5.65
C ILE A 167 -5.40 -16.36 -7.07
N GLU A 168 -4.67 -15.85 -8.06
CA GLU A 168 -4.80 -16.29 -9.45
C GLU A 168 -4.54 -17.79 -9.58
N GLU A 169 -3.48 -18.31 -8.95
CA GLU A 169 -3.21 -19.74 -8.87
C GLU A 169 -4.36 -20.51 -8.22
N GLN A 170 -4.88 -20.04 -7.08
CA GLN A 170 -6.03 -20.66 -6.40
C GLN A 170 -7.30 -20.68 -7.28
N LEU A 171 -7.55 -19.61 -8.03
CA LEU A 171 -8.70 -19.52 -8.94
C LEU A 171 -8.54 -20.45 -10.15
N LEU A 172 -7.31 -20.64 -10.64
CA LEU A 172 -7.02 -21.61 -11.70
C LEU A 172 -7.23 -23.05 -11.22
N GLU A 173 -6.72 -23.40 -10.04
CA GLU A 173 -6.95 -24.72 -9.41
C GLU A 173 -8.45 -24.98 -9.20
N LEU A 174 -9.18 -23.95 -8.78
CA LEU A 174 -10.64 -24.02 -8.62
C LEU A 174 -11.34 -24.29 -9.95
N LYS A 175 -10.97 -23.60 -11.02
CA LYS A 175 -11.51 -23.85 -12.37
C LYS A 175 -11.29 -25.30 -12.79
N GLU A 176 -10.08 -25.83 -12.61
CA GLU A 176 -9.78 -27.22 -12.95
C GLU A 176 -10.60 -28.23 -12.14
N MET A 177 -10.80 -27.97 -10.84
CA MET A 177 -11.63 -28.80 -9.97
C MET A 177 -13.09 -28.82 -10.46
N LEU A 178 -13.63 -27.66 -10.82
CA LEU A 178 -15.01 -27.53 -11.31
C LEU A 178 -15.21 -28.26 -12.65
N ILE A 179 -14.25 -28.15 -13.57
CA ILE A 179 -14.26 -28.92 -14.83
C ILE A 179 -14.33 -30.42 -14.55
N LYS A 180 -13.49 -30.93 -13.64
CA LYS A 180 -13.46 -32.37 -13.29
C LYS A 180 -14.77 -32.86 -12.67
N GLN A 181 -15.55 -31.96 -12.08
CA GLN A 181 -16.86 -32.25 -11.47
C GLN A 181 -18.04 -31.98 -12.42
N ASN A 182 -17.77 -31.75 -13.72
CA ASN A 182 -18.75 -31.40 -14.76
C ASN A 182 -19.45 -30.03 -14.56
N TYR A 183 -18.85 -29.12 -13.79
CA TYR A 183 -19.27 -27.72 -13.68
C TYR A 183 -18.44 -26.85 -14.62
N GLY A 184 -18.71 -26.99 -15.93
CA GLY A 184 -18.02 -26.26 -17.00
C GLY A 184 -18.86 -25.14 -17.63
N GLN A 185 -19.94 -24.71 -16.97
CA GLN A 185 -20.82 -23.66 -17.48
C GLN A 185 -20.06 -22.33 -17.54
N GLN A 186 -20.13 -21.64 -18.69
CA GLN A 186 -19.43 -20.37 -18.94
C GLN A 186 -19.66 -19.34 -17.82
N VAL A 187 -20.90 -19.26 -17.32
CA VAL A 187 -21.26 -18.35 -16.23
C VAL A 187 -20.38 -18.52 -15.00
N ILE A 188 -20.00 -19.75 -14.62
CA ILE A 188 -19.15 -19.98 -13.44
C ILE A 188 -17.73 -19.45 -13.69
N PHE A 189 -17.22 -19.58 -14.92
CA PHE A 189 -15.87 -19.12 -15.26
C PHE A 189 -15.80 -17.60 -15.40
N ASP A 190 -16.83 -16.99 -15.96
CA ASP A 190 -16.96 -15.53 -16.01
C ASP A 190 -16.93 -14.96 -14.58
N GLU A 191 -17.66 -15.58 -13.65
CA GLU A 191 -17.66 -15.19 -12.24
C GLU A 191 -16.27 -15.32 -11.59
N ILE A 192 -15.52 -16.38 -11.89
CA ILE A 192 -14.15 -16.57 -11.40
C ILE A 192 -13.19 -15.53 -12.00
N ASP A 193 -13.31 -15.21 -13.29
CA ASP A 193 -12.47 -14.20 -13.94
C ASP A 193 -12.76 -12.79 -13.40
N GLU A 194 -14.01 -12.48 -13.10
CA GLU A 194 -14.36 -11.25 -12.40
C GLU A 194 -13.74 -11.17 -11.00
N LEU A 195 -13.72 -12.28 -10.25
CA LEU A 195 -13.09 -12.32 -8.93
C LEU A 195 -11.59 -12.01 -8.99
N LYS A 196 -10.90 -12.51 -10.01
CA LYS A 196 -9.49 -12.16 -10.27
C LYS A 196 -9.34 -10.65 -10.45
N GLU A 197 -10.15 -10.04 -11.32
CA GLU A 197 -10.08 -8.60 -11.59
C GLU A 197 -10.38 -7.73 -10.37
N LEU A 198 -11.29 -8.18 -9.49
CA LEU A 198 -11.66 -7.44 -8.29
C LEU A 198 -10.50 -7.28 -7.30
N THR A 199 -9.54 -8.21 -7.27
CA THR A 199 -8.36 -8.12 -6.37
C THR A 199 -7.55 -6.83 -6.57
N ASN A 200 -7.66 -6.20 -7.75
CA ASN A 200 -7.00 -4.92 -8.06
C ASN A 200 -7.65 -3.69 -7.41
N ARG A 201 -8.86 -3.82 -6.86
CA ARG A 201 -9.72 -2.68 -6.52
C ARG A 201 -10.35 -2.75 -5.15
N VAL A 202 -10.56 -3.95 -4.62
CA VAL A 202 -11.24 -4.13 -3.34
C VAL A 202 -10.29 -4.67 -2.29
N ASN A 203 -10.56 -4.34 -1.03
CA ASN A 203 -9.87 -4.96 0.09
C ASN A 203 -10.35 -6.40 0.28
N LYS A 204 -9.60 -7.15 1.09
CA LYS A 204 -9.87 -8.57 1.34
C LYS A 204 -11.29 -8.83 1.88
N LYS A 205 -11.76 -8.00 2.81
CA LYS A 205 -13.12 -8.11 3.37
C LYS A 205 -14.18 -8.04 2.27
N ASN A 206 -14.14 -6.99 1.46
CA ASN A 206 -15.12 -6.79 0.39
C ASN A 206 -15.01 -7.88 -0.67
N TRP A 207 -13.80 -8.34 -0.98
CA TRP A 207 -13.59 -9.47 -1.88
C TRP A 207 -14.28 -10.75 -1.36
N PHE A 208 -14.13 -11.06 -0.07
CA PHE A 208 -14.78 -12.22 0.55
C PHE A 208 -16.30 -12.13 0.54
N GLU A 209 -16.87 -10.95 0.82
CA GLU A 209 -18.32 -10.78 0.76
C GLU A 209 -18.86 -10.91 -0.67
N ILE A 210 -18.11 -10.45 -1.68
CA ILE A 210 -18.47 -10.62 -3.09
C ILE A 210 -18.45 -12.11 -3.49
N ILE A 211 -17.43 -12.86 -3.08
CA ILE A 211 -17.37 -14.33 -3.31
C ILE A 211 -18.60 -15.00 -2.74
N LYS A 212 -18.95 -14.70 -1.48
CA LYS A 212 -20.12 -15.28 -0.83
C LYS A 212 -21.39 -14.97 -1.62
N GLY A 213 -21.63 -13.70 -1.96
CA GLY A 213 -22.81 -13.31 -2.74
C GLY A 213 -22.91 -14.05 -4.07
N LYS A 214 -21.85 -13.98 -4.90
CA LYS A 214 -21.82 -14.59 -6.23
C LYS A 214 -22.10 -16.10 -6.19
N PHE A 215 -21.42 -16.85 -5.33
CA PHE A 215 -21.58 -18.31 -5.29
C PHE A 215 -22.86 -18.76 -4.56
N ILE A 216 -23.41 -17.96 -3.65
CA ILE A 216 -24.77 -18.18 -3.11
C ILE A 216 -25.80 -18.03 -4.22
N ASP A 217 -25.71 -16.96 -5.00
CA ASP A 217 -26.67 -16.68 -6.08
C ASP A 217 -26.63 -17.77 -7.17
N LEU A 218 -25.44 -18.27 -7.51
CA LEU A 218 -25.29 -19.42 -8.41
C LEU A 218 -25.93 -20.70 -7.85
N ALA A 219 -25.82 -20.93 -6.53
CA ALA A 219 -26.44 -22.08 -5.89
C ALA A 219 -27.98 -21.97 -5.82
N LEU A 220 -28.50 -20.79 -5.51
CA LEU A 220 -29.94 -20.50 -5.51
C LEU A 220 -30.55 -20.60 -6.91
N SER A 221 -29.75 -20.31 -7.94
CA SER A 221 -30.14 -20.45 -9.35
C SER A 221 -29.97 -21.88 -9.88
N GLU A 222 -29.62 -22.84 -9.02
CA GLU A 222 -29.38 -24.25 -9.37
C GLU A 222 -28.28 -24.45 -10.45
N ILE A 223 -27.40 -23.46 -10.64
CA ILE A 223 -26.27 -23.54 -11.58
C ILE A 223 -25.16 -24.43 -11.00
N ILE A 224 -24.96 -24.34 -9.68
CA ILE A 224 -24.08 -25.20 -8.89
C ILE A 224 -24.82 -25.77 -7.69
N SER A 225 -24.35 -26.90 -7.15
CA SER A 225 -24.90 -27.41 -5.89
C SER A 225 -24.46 -26.55 -4.69
N ILE A 226 -25.23 -26.60 -3.62
CA ILE A 226 -24.91 -25.91 -2.36
C ILE A 226 -23.57 -26.40 -1.79
N GLU A 227 -23.27 -27.69 -1.92
CA GLU A 227 -22.01 -28.29 -1.49
C GLU A 227 -20.82 -27.72 -2.27
N ILE A 228 -20.98 -27.51 -3.58
CA ILE A 228 -19.97 -26.89 -4.42
C ILE A 228 -19.76 -25.44 -4.05
N ALA A 229 -20.83 -24.66 -3.87
CA ALA A 229 -20.74 -23.27 -3.42
C ALA A 229 -20.01 -23.16 -2.08
N LYS A 230 -20.34 -24.03 -1.10
CA LYS A 230 -19.64 -24.10 0.19
C LYS A 230 -18.15 -24.41 0.02
N THR A 231 -17.83 -25.36 -0.86
CA THR A 231 -16.44 -25.75 -1.13
C THR A 231 -15.67 -24.58 -1.72
N ILE A 232 -16.22 -23.89 -2.72
CA ILE A 232 -15.59 -22.71 -3.34
C ILE A 232 -15.34 -21.61 -2.30
N ILE A 233 -16.37 -21.25 -1.53
CA ILE A 233 -16.25 -20.20 -0.52
C ILE A 233 -15.21 -20.59 0.53
N LYS A 234 -15.20 -21.83 0.98
CA LYS A 234 -14.21 -22.34 1.95
C LYS A 234 -12.80 -22.30 1.38
N THR A 235 -12.60 -22.72 0.13
CA THR A 235 -11.29 -22.72 -0.53
C THR A 235 -10.73 -21.30 -0.67
N LEU A 236 -11.55 -20.35 -1.11
CA LEU A 236 -11.08 -18.98 -1.39
C LEU A 236 -11.00 -18.08 -0.15
N THR A 237 -11.86 -18.31 0.85
CA THR A 237 -11.94 -17.43 2.04
C THR A 237 -11.38 -18.06 3.30
N GLY A 238 -11.09 -19.37 3.30
CA GLY A 238 -10.74 -20.15 4.48
C GLY A 238 -11.87 -20.29 5.51
N SER A 239 -13.06 -19.74 5.22
CA SER A 239 -14.17 -19.66 6.17
C SER A 239 -15.32 -20.58 5.77
N GLU A 240 -15.86 -21.32 6.74
CA GLU A 240 -17.09 -22.06 6.54
C GLU A 240 -18.28 -21.10 6.55
N THR A 241 -19.12 -21.19 5.51
CA THR A 241 -20.36 -20.42 5.41
C THR A 241 -21.56 -21.35 5.55
N ASN A 242 -22.43 -21.03 6.50
CA ASN A 242 -23.76 -21.64 6.57
C ASN A 242 -24.62 -21.00 5.49
N LEU A 243 -24.61 -21.58 4.28
CA LEU A 243 -25.33 -20.97 3.15
C LEU A 243 -26.85 -20.93 3.34
N LEU A 244 -27.45 -21.75 4.22
CA LEU A 244 -28.87 -21.71 4.58
C LEU A 244 -29.07 -22.34 5.97
N LYS A 245 -30.06 -21.83 6.72
CA LYS A 245 -30.81 -22.56 7.75
C LYS A 245 -32.15 -22.95 7.15
#